data_AF-A0A374TTU7-F1
#
_entry.id   AF-A0A374TTU7-F1
#
_cell.length_a   1.000
_cell.length_b   1.000
_cell.length_c   1.000
_cell.angle_alpha   90.00
_cell.angle_beta   90.00
_cell.angle_gamma   90.00
#
_symmetry.space_group_name_H-M   'P 1'
#
loop_
_entity.id
_entity.type
_entity.pdbx_description
1 polymer ?
#
loop_
_entity_poly.entity_id
_entity_poly.type
_entity_poly.pdbx_seq_one_letter_code
_entity_poly.pdbx_strand_id
1 'polypeptide(L)' 'MPELPQELKDDAGALYIYNAQQCGLTISDLQCLTYEQVMHVMELHDFVNDAVAYADEDKAASDGEAFFFG' A
#
# COMPACT_ATOMS: atom_id res chain seq x y z
N MET A 1 -10.30 5.11 -23.83
CA MET A 1 -10.16 4.55 -22.48
C MET A 1 -11.14 3.41 -22.34
N PRO A 2 -10.77 2.27 -21.72
CA PRO A 2 -11.76 1.29 -21.30
C PRO A 2 -12.75 1.96 -20.35
N GLU A 3 -14.03 1.61 -20.44
CA GLU A 3 -15.02 2.16 -19.51
C GLU A 3 -14.76 1.62 -18.11
N LEU A 4 -14.71 2.53 -17.14
CA LEU A 4 -14.63 2.17 -15.73
C LEU A 4 -15.92 1.45 -15.30
N PRO A 5 -15.82 0.36 -14.52
CA PRO A 5 -16.94 -0.24 -13.80
C PRO A 5 -17.82 0.81 -13.11
N GLN A 6 -19.13 0.57 -13.06
CA GLN A 6 -20.11 1.54 -12.56
C GLN A 6 -19.85 1.92 -11.09
N GLU A 7 -19.31 0.99 -10.29
CA GLU A 7 -18.96 1.22 -8.87
C GLU A 7 -17.73 2.12 -8.70
N LEU A 8 -16.97 2.37 -9.77
CA LEU A 8 -15.78 3.21 -9.75
C LEU A 8 -16.05 4.64 -10.25
N LYS A 9 -17.31 4.97 -10.56
CA LYS A 9 -17.74 6.28 -11.06
C LYS A 9 -18.20 7.24 -9.96
N ASP A 10 -18.29 6.78 -8.71
CA ASP A 10 -18.56 7.62 -7.55
C ASP A 10 -17.25 8.15 -6.93
N ASP A 11 -17.36 9.13 -6.02
CA ASP A 11 -16.20 9.75 -5.38
C ASP A 11 -15.35 8.74 -4.59
N ALA A 12 -15.97 7.67 -4.08
CA ALA A 12 -15.29 6.59 -3.36
C ALA A 12 -14.44 5.71 -4.32
N GLY A 13 -14.95 5.44 -5.52
CA GLY A 13 -14.25 4.75 -6.59
C GLY A 13 -13.04 5.50 -7.13
N ALA A 14 -13.13 6.83 -7.22
CA ALA A 14 -12.02 7.67 -7.65
C ALA A 14 -10.84 7.63 -6.64
N LEU A 15 -11.14 7.69 -5.34
CA LEU A 15 -10.11 7.59 -4.29
C LEU A 15 -9.46 6.21 -4.28
N TYR A 16 -10.26 5.15 -4.47
CA TYR A 16 -9.75 3.78 -4.59
C TYR A 16 -8.79 3.63 -5.78
N ILE A 17 -9.16 4.11 -6.97
CA ILE A 17 -8.27 4.06 -8.14
C ILE A 17 -6.98 4.84 -7.89
N TYR A 18 -7.10 6.04 -7.33
CA TYR A 18 -5.94 6.87 -7.04
C TYR A 18 -4.95 6.15 -6.11
N ASN A 19 -5.44 5.59 -5.00
CA ASN A 19 -4.61 4.88 -4.03
C ASN A 19 -3.98 3.62 -4.65
N ALA A 20 -4.76 2.85 -5.41
CA ALA A 20 -4.23 1.67 -6.10
C ALA A 20 -3.11 2.03 -7.10
N GLN A 21 -3.24 3.16 -7.80
CA GLN A 21 -2.19 3.67 -8.69
C GLN A 21 -0.94 4.12 -7.94
N GLN A 22 -1.07 4.69 -6.73
CA GLN A 22 0.10 4.99 -5.89
C GLN A 22 0.86 3.71 -5.49
N CYS A 23 0.14 2.60 -5.34
CA CYS A 23 0.71 1.28 -5.07
C CYS A 23 1.18 0.54 -6.35
N GLY A 24 1.17 1.20 -7.51
CA GLY A 24 1.67 0.65 -8.78
C GLY A 24 0.66 -0.19 -9.58
N LEU A 25 -0.61 -0.24 -9.17
CA LEU A 25 -1.65 -0.97 -9.89
C LEU A 25 -2.23 -0.14 -11.04
N THR A 26 -2.39 -0.77 -12.20
CA THR A 26 -3.05 -0.17 -13.36
C THR A 26 -4.56 -0.43 -13.32
N ILE A 27 -5.34 0.33 -14.11
CA ILE A 27 -6.78 0.07 -14.27
C ILE A 27 -7.03 -1.36 -14.79
N SER A 28 -6.15 -1.89 -15.64
CA SER A 28 -6.27 -3.27 -16.12
C SER A 28 -6.08 -4.29 -15.00
N ASP A 29 -5.21 -4.02 -14.03
CA ASP A 29 -5.06 -4.89 -12.85
C ASP A 29 -6.33 -4.87 -12.00
N LEU A 30 -6.94 -3.70 -11.82
CA LEU A 30 -8.22 -3.54 -11.10
C LEU A 30 -9.40 -4.27 -11.77
N GLN A 31 -9.30 -4.56 -13.07
CA GLN A 31 -10.30 -5.36 -13.79
C GLN A 31 -10.08 -6.87 -13.67
N CYS A 32 -8.84 -7.29 -13.39
CA CYS A 32 -8.43 -8.69 -13.31
C CYS A 32 -8.40 -9.23 -11.87
N LEU A 33 -8.15 -8.35 -10.90
CA LEU A 33 -8.03 -8.69 -9.49
C LEU A 33 -9.35 -8.48 -8.76
N THR A 34 -9.57 -9.27 -7.71
CA THR A 34 -10.65 -8.98 -6.77
C THR A 34 -10.29 -7.77 -5.91
N TYR A 35 -11.31 -7.11 -5.36
CA TYR A 35 -11.11 -6.00 -4.41
C TYR A 35 -10.19 -6.39 -3.24
N GLU A 36 -10.38 -7.58 -2.67
CA GLU A 36 -9.56 -8.09 -1.57
C GLU A 36 -8.08 -8.25 -1.97
N GLN A 37 -7.81 -8.74 -3.19
CA GLN A 37 -6.45 -8.85 -3.70
C GLN A 37 -5.79 -7.49 -3.88
N VAL A 38 -6.53 -6.49 -4.37
CA VAL A 38 -6.03 -5.12 -4.51
C VAL A 38 -5.71 -4.53 -3.13
N MET A 39 -6.60 -4.72 -2.15
CA MET A 39 -6.36 -4.27 -0.77
C MET A 39 -5.10 -4.90 -0.17
N HIS A 40 -4.88 -6.20 -0.35
CA HIS A 40 -3.66 -6.86 0.14
C HIS A 40 -2.38 -6.28 -0.51
N VAL A 41 -2.43 -5.93 -1.80
CA VAL A 41 -1.28 -5.28 -2.46
C VAL A 41 -1.02 -3.90 -1.87
N MET A 42 -2.07 -3.13 -1.62
CA MET A 42 -1.96 -1.81 -1.00
C MET A 42 -1.40 -1.89 0.43
N GLU A 43 -1.86 -2.84 1.23
CA GLU A 43 -1.35 -3.09 2.59
C GLU A 43 0.14 -3.50 2.58
N LEU A 44 0.55 -4.36 1.65
CA LEU A 44 1.96 -4.73 1.49
C LEU A 44 2.84 -3.55 1.09
N HIS A 45 2.34 -2.69 0.20
CA HIS A 45 3.04 -1.48 -0.20
C HIS A 45 3.28 -0.55 1.00
N ASP A 46 2.26 -0.35 1.83
CA ASP A 46 2.37 0.49 3.03
C ASP A 46 3.33 -0.13 4.05
N PHE A 47 3.24 -1.44 4.29
CA PHE A 47 4.17 -2.16 5.16
C PHE A 47 5.63 -1.99 4.73
N VAL A 48 5.92 -2.08 3.43
CA VAL A 48 7.29 -1.91 2.92
C VAL A 48 7.75 -0.45 3.06
N ASN A 49 6.87 0.51 2.78
CA ASN A 49 7.24 1.93 2.91
C ASN A 49 7.49 2.32 4.36
N ASP A 50 6.71 1.81 5.31
CA ASP A 50 6.97 2.03 6.73
C ASP A 50 8.31 1.43 7.15
N ALA A 51 8.58 0.17 6.75
CA ALA A 51 9.86 -0.48 7.04
C ALA A 51 11.06 0.30 6.46
N VAL A 52 10.92 0.95 5.30
CA VAL A 52 11.96 1.79 4.72
C VAL A 52 12.05 3.14 5.46
N ALA A 53 10.92 3.76 5.78
CA ALA A 53 10.88 5.08 6.42
C ALA A 53 11.47 5.07 7.83
N TYR A 54 11.25 3.98 8.58
CA TYR A 54 11.67 3.87 9.97
C TYR A 54 12.88 2.94 10.18
N ALA A 55 13.53 2.47 9.12
CA ALA A 55 14.68 1.54 9.20
C ALA A 55 15.80 2.02 10.14
N ASP A 56 16.15 3.31 10.08
CA ASP A 56 17.22 3.89 10.89
C ASP A 56 16.79 4.06 12.36
N GLU A 57 15.53 4.40 12.61
CA GLU A 57 14.97 4.52 13.96
C GLU A 57 14.85 3.15 14.63
N ASP A 58 14.37 2.15 13.90
CA ASP A 58 14.29 0.75 14.35
C ASP A 58 15.68 0.20 14.70
N LYS A 59 16.68 0.51 13.87
CA LYS A 59 18.07 0.13 14.15
C LYS A 59 18.60 0.81 15.41
N ALA A 60 18.38 2.12 15.55
CA ALA A 60 18.81 2.86 16.74
C ALA A 60 18.13 2.34 18.01
N ALA A 61 16.85 1.99 17.94
CA ALA A 61 16.12 1.36 19.04
C ALA A 61 16.71 -0.01 19.40
N SER A 62 17.00 -0.85 18.39
CA SER A 62 17.60 -2.18 18.59
C SER A 62 18.99 -2.09 19.22
N ASP A 63 19.84 -1.17 18.76
CA ASP A 63 21.17 -0.93 19.33
C ASP A 63 21.08 -0.42 20.77
N GLY A 64 20.11 0.46 21.06
CA GLY A 64 19.85 0.97 22.41
C GLY A 64 19.36 -0.11 23.38
N GLU A 65 18.48 -1.00 22.93
CA GLU A 65 18.01 -2.15 23.71
C GLU A 65 19.16 -3.10 24.05
N ALA A 66 19.99 -3.44 23.05
CA ALA A 66 21.16 -4.29 23.24
C ALA A 66 22.17 -3.66 24.22
N PHE A 67 22.34 -2.33 24.21
CA PHE A 67 23.19 -1.63 25.16
C PHE A 67 22.63 -1.63 26.60
N PHE A 68 21.31 -1.54 26.77
CA PHE A 68 20.69 -1.45 28.09
C PHE A 68 20.51 -2.80 28.78
N PHE A 69 20.17 -3.86 28.02
CA PHE A 69 19.86 -5.18 28.55
C PHE A 69 20.97 -6.24 28.32
N GLY A 70 22.02 -5.91 27.56
CA GLY A 70 23.15 -6.79 27.24
C GLY A 70 24.28 -6.84 28.27
#